data_AF-A0A7W4CL67-F1
#
_entry.id   AF-A0A7W4CL67-F1
#
_cell.length_a   1.000
_cell.length_b   1.000
_cell.length_c   1.000
_cell.angle_alpha   90.00
_cell.angle_beta   90.00
_cell.angle_gamma   90.00
#
_symmetry.space_group_name_H-M   'P 1'
#
loop_
_entity.id
_entity.type
_entity.pdbx_description
1 polymer ?
#
loop_
_entity_poly.entity_id
_entity_poly.type
_entity_poly.pdbx_seq_one_letter_code
_entity_poly.pdbx_strand_id
1 'polypeptide(L)'
;MAVVRDGAVPVLRRHGESRRLRWTADIPATMDRMAGFNVQNAMAAAMAIAHGVEPGAVARALFTFTTSFEQCPGRLNIHDSHGFRVILDHAHNPAGLAALGKVVTGLTPRHPRSIGMINIPGDRRDGNMLARDAAGAGFPPERTHRVSDEDPAAGED
;
A
#
# COMPACT_ATOMS: atom_id res chain seq x y z
N MET A 1 -12.67 -20.75 -16.54
CA MET A 1 -11.71 -19.65 -16.74
C MET A 1 -11.13 -19.30 -15.39
N ALA A 2 -9.82 -19.17 -15.25
CA ALA A 2 -9.15 -18.93 -13.98
C ALA A 2 -8.10 -17.84 -14.11
N VAL A 3 -7.92 -17.04 -13.06
CA VAL A 3 -6.77 -16.14 -12.93
C VAL A 3 -5.83 -16.77 -11.93
N VAL A 4 -4.62 -17.09 -12.38
CA VAL A 4 -3.59 -17.74 -11.56
C VAL A 4 -2.38 -16.84 -11.43
N ARG A 5 -1.64 -17.01 -10.34
CA ARG A 5 -0.35 -16.38 -10.15
C ARG A 5 0.73 -17.24 -10.80
N ASP A 6 1.49 -16.65 -11.73
CA ASP A 6 2.75 -17.21 -12.22
C ASP A 6 3.87 -16.23 -11.87
N GLY A 7 4.65 -16.57 -10.84
CA GLY A 7 5.66 -15.68 -10.27
C GLY A 7 5.07 -14.32 -9.84
N ALA A 8 5.39 -13.28 -10.61
CA ALA A 8 4.98 -11.90 -10.39
C ALA A 8 3.93 -11.41 -11.42
N VAL A 9 3.18 -12.32 -12.04
CA VAL A 9 2.24 -12.02 -13.13
C VAL A 9 0.88 -12.67 -12.86
N PRO A 10 -0.24 -11.94 -13.00
CA PRO A 10 -1.55 -12.54 -13.16
C PRO A 10 -1.71 -13.11 -14.57
N VAL A 11 -1.99 -14.40 -14.64
CA VAL A 11 -2.18 -15.16 -15.88
C VAL A 11 -3.63 -15.61 -15.96
N LEU A 12 -4.29 -15.25 -17.05
CA LEU A 12 -5.59 -15.76 -17.41
C LEU A 12 -5.44 -17.13 -18.07
N ARG A 13 -6.10 -18.16 -17.52
CA ARG A 13 -6.18 -19.50 -18.09
C ARG A 13 -7.60 -19.81 -18.55
N ARG A 14 -7.75 -20.18 -19.83
CA ARG A 14 -9.04 -20.54 -20.42
C ARG A 14 -8.85 -21.65 -21.47
N HIS A 15 -9.51 -22.80 -21.29
CA HIS A 15 -9.48 -23.94 -22.22
C HIS A 15 -8.07 -24.37 -22.69
N GLY A 16 -7.09 -24.41 -21.78
CA GLY A 16 -5.70 -24.77 -22.11
C GLY A 16 -4.84 -23.62 -22.60
N GLU A 17 -5.42 -22.47 -22.96
CA GLU A 17 -4.69 -21.26 -23.31
C GLU A 17 -4.33 -20.45 -22.06
N SER A 18 -3.12 -19.88 -22.06
CA SER A 18 -2.64 -18.98 -21.02
C SER A 18 -2.30 -17.62 -21.62
N ARG A 19 -2.91 -16.55 -21.09
CA ARG A 19 -2.62 -15.17 -21.47
C ARG A 19 -2.14 -14.39 -20.25
N ARG A 20 -0.93 -13.84 -20.32
CA ARG A 20 -0.42 -12.91 -19.32
C ARG A 20 -1.18 -11.59 -19.41
N LEU A 21 -1.63 -11.05 -18.28
CA LEU A 21 -2.27 -9.74 -18.25
C LEU A 21 -1.20 -8.63 -18.23
N ARG A 22 -0.37 -8.58 -17.18
CA ARG A 22 0.68 -7.55 -17.01
C ARG A 22 1.73 -8.00 -16.00
N TRP A 23 3.00 -7.63 -16.18
CA TRP A 23 3.95 -7.81 -15.09
C TRP A 23 3.55 -6.91 -13.93
N THR A 24 3.58 -7.42 -12.69
CA THR A 24 3.22 -6.59 -11.53
C THR A 24 4.16 -5.39 -11.36
N ALA A 25 5.39 -5.46 -11.88
CA ALA A 25 6.32 -4.32 -11.94
C ALA A 25 5.86 -3.18 -12.85
N ASP A 26 5.09 -3.48 -13.91
CA ASP A 26 4.60 -2.48 -14.86
C ASP A 26 3.31 -1.78 -14.39
N ILE A 27 2.78 -2.16 -13.22
CA ILE A 27 1.58 -1.58 -12.61
C ILE A 27 2.05 -0.39 -11.76
N PRO A 28 1.70 0.86 -12.10
CA PRO A 28 2.25 2.03 -11.41
C PRO A 28 2.06 2.00 -9.90
N ALA A 29 0.88 1.58 -9.44
CA ALA A 29 0.56 1.47 -8.02
C ALA A 29 1.44 0.49 -7.22
N THR A 30 2.16 -0.44 -7.85
CA THR A 30 3.05 -1.38 -7.13
C THR A 30 4.43 -0.81 -6.85
N MET A 31 4.80 0.32 -7.47
CA MET A 31 6.12 0.94 -7.37
C MET A 31 7.26 -0.04 -7.65
N ASP A 32 7.29 -0.63 -8.86
CA ASP A 32 8.24 -1.70 -9.21
C ASP A 32 8.24 -2.83 -8.16
N ARG A 33 7.02 -3.24 -7.76
CA ARG A 33 6.76 -4.29 -6.76
C ARG A 33 7.20 -3.97 -5.33
N MET A 34 7.70 -2.77 -5.05
CA MET A 34 8.05 -2.33 -3.70
C MET A 34 6.82 -2.31 -2.78
N ALA A 35 5.68 -1.84 -3.29
CA ALA A 35 4.40 -1.90 -2.60
C ALA A 35 3.77 -3.30 -2.75
N GLY A 36 4.26 -4.25 -1.96
CA GLY A 36 3.82 -5.65 -2.02
C GLY A 36 2.32 -5.86 -1.76
N PHE A 37 1.67 -4.97 -0.99
CA PHE A 37 0.22 -4.99 -0.82
C PHE A 37 -0.52 -4.61 -2.11
N ASN A 38 0.00 -3.67 -2.91
CA ASN A 38 -0.59 -3.33 -4.20
C ASN A 38 -0.33 -4.40 -5.26
N VAL A 39 0.75 -5.19 -5.13
CA VAL A 39 0.91 -6.41 -5.93
C VAL A 39 -0.24 -7.38 -5.65
N GLN A 40 -0.57 -7.61 -4.36
CA GLN A 40 -1.69 -8.48 -3.98
C GLN A 40 -3.04 -7.91 -4.45
N ASN A 41 -3.27 -6.61 -4.31
CA ASN A 41 -4.47 -5.94 -4.77
C ASN A 41 -4.64 -6.05 -6.30
N ALA A 42 -3.55 -5.90 -7.07
CA ALA A 42 -3.59 -6.08 -8.52
C ALA A 42 -3.96 -7.51 -8.92
N MET A 43 -3.43 -8.52 -8.20
CA MET A 43 -3.79 -9.92 -8.41
C MET A 43 -5.27 -10.18 -8.08
N ALA A 44 -5.78 -9.56 -7.00
CA ALA A 44 -7.17 -9.68 -6.62
C ALA A 44 -8.10 -9.00 -7.63
N ALA A 45 -7.77 -7.79 -8.07
CA ALA A 45 -8.50 -7.06 -9.10
C ALA A 45 -8.57 -7.82 -10.42
N ALA A 46 -7.52 -8.57 -10.77
CA ALA A 46 -7.50 -9.41 -11.97
C ALA A 46 -8.61 -10.49 -11.95
N MET A 47 -9.07 -10.93 -10.77
CA MET A 47 -10.15 -11.90 -10.64
C MET A 47 -11.50 -11.37 -11.16
N ALA A 48 -11.66 -10.06 -11.37
CA ALA A 48 -12.85 -9.49 -12.01
C ALA A 48 -13.13 -10.11 -13.40
N ILE A 49 -12.10 -10.63 -14.07
CA ILE A 49 -12.26 -11.39 -15.32
C ILE A 49 -13.18 -12.60 -15.12
N ALA A 50 -13.04 -13.33 -14.00
CA ALA A 50 -13.91 -14.46 -13.67
C ALA A 50 -15.39 -14.07 -13.51
N HIS A 51 -15.67 -12.79 -13.25
CA HIS A 51 -17.00 -12.21 -13.17
C HIS A 51 -17.47 -11.58 -14.49
N GLY A 52 -16.80 -11.88 -15.61
CA GLY A 52 -17.22 -11.44 -16.95
C GLY A 52 -16.66 -10.09 -17.40
N VAL A 53 -15.77 -9.47 -16.63
CA VAL A 53 -15.07 -8.26 -17.08
C VAL A 53 -14.07 -8.60 -18.18
N GLU A 54 -14.05 -7.80 -19.25
CA GLU A 54 -13.17 -8.03 -20.38
C GLU A 54 -11.67 -7.94 -19.96
N PRO A 55 -10.82 -8.93 -20.32
CA PRO A 55 -9.42 -8.95 -19.89
C PRO A 55 -8.59 -7.71 -20.27
N GLY A 56 -8.83 -7.13 -21.45
CA GLY A 56 -8.22 -5.88 -21.90
C GLY A 56 -8.63 -4.68 -21.06
N ALA A 57 -9.89 -4.60 -20.62
CA ALA A 57 -10.38 -3.58 -19.69
C ALA A 57 -9.68 -3.69 -18.34
N VAL A 58 -9.54 -4.91 -17.80
CA VAL A 58 -8.78 -5.16 -16.56
C VAL A 58 -7.30 -4.80 -16.73
N ALA A 59 -6.66 -5.23 -17.83
CA ALA A 59 -5.26 -4.91 -18.10
C ALA A 59 -5.02 -3.40 -18.23
N ARG A 60 -5.93 -2.68 -18.92
CA ARG A 60 -5.89 -1.21 -19.03
C ARG A 60 -6.06 -0.55 -17.67
N ALA A 61 -7.04 -0.98 -16.88
CA ALA A 61 -7.26 -0.44 -15.54
C ALA A 61 -6.02 -0.63 -14.65
N LEU A 62 -5.43 -1.83 -14.64
CA LEU A 62 -4.18 -2.09 -13.91
C LEU A 62 -3.02 -1.21 -14.41
N PHE A 63 -2.96 -0.92 -15.71
CA PHE A 63 -1.90 -0.09 -16.27
C PHE A 63 -2.05 1.40 -15.95
N THR A 64 -3.27 1.90 -15.87
CA THR A 64 -3.55 3.33 -15.59
C THR A 64 -3.78 3.62 -14.11
N PHE A 65 -3.86 2.60 -13.27
CA PHE A 65 -4.08 2.76 -11.84
C PHE A 65 -2.79 3.17 -11.13
N THR A 66 -2.87 4.34 -10.51
CA THR A 66 -1.83 4.97 -9.72
C THR A 66 -2.35 5.16 -8.30
N THR A 67 -1.43 5.41 -7.36
CA THR A 67 -1.78 5.80 -6.00
C THR A 67 -1.92 7.32 -5.89
N SER A 68 -2.50 7.99 -6.90
CA SER A 68 -2.77 9.43 -6.83
C SER A 68 -3.91 9.74 -5.85
N PHE A 69 -4.00 11.00 -5.42
CA PHE A 69 -5.07 11.44 -4.54
C PHE A 69 -6.46 11.29 -5.20
N GLU A 70 -6.55 11.55 -6.50
CA GLU A 70 -7.80 11.48 -7.27
C GLU A 70 -8.31 10.05 -7.43
N GLN A 71 -7.39 9.07 -7.53
CA GLN A 71 -7.75 7.67 -7.74
C GLN A 71 -7.88 6.89 -6.43
N CYS A 72 -7.04 7.19 -5.43
CA CYS A 72 -6.99 6.44 -4.18
C CYS A 72 -6.57 7.36 -3.02
N PRO A 73 -7.46 8.25 -2.54
CA PRO A 73 -7.11 9.25 -1.53
C PRO A 73 -6.63 8.58 -0.24
N GLY A 74 -5.46 9.02 0.23
CA GLY A 74 -4.80 8.55 1.44
C GLY A 74 -4.31 7.09 1.40
N ARG A 75 -4.13 6.50 0.22
CA ARG A 75 -3.54 5.16 0.03
C ARG A 75 -2.26 5.25 -0.76
N LEU A 76 -1.13 5.22 -0.05
CA LEU A 76 0.22 5.37 -0.59
C LEU A 76 0.33 6.55 -1.58
N ASN A 77 -0.25 7.69 -1.23
CA ASN A 77 -0.14 8.88 -2.07
C ASN A 77 1.29 9.43 -1.95
N ILE A 78 1.96 9.62 -3.09
CA ILE A 78 3.36 10.03 -3.18
C ILE A 78 3.44 11.38 -3.85
N HIS A 79 4.24 12.27 -3.27
CA HIS A 79 4.43 13.62 -3.78
C HIS A 79 5.89 14.07 -3.65
N ASP A 80 6.48 14.56 -4.75
CA ASP A 80 7.92 14.84 -4.85
C ASP A 80 8.25 16.34 -5.04
N SER A 81 7.31 17.26 -4.80
CA SER A 81 7.48 18.69 -5.16
C SER A 81 8.30 19.55 -4.17
N HIS A 82 8.63 19.04 -2.99
CA HIS A 82 9.19 19.85 -1.89
C HIS A 82 10.71 19.72 -1.72
N GLY A 83 11.42 19.19 -2.72
CA GLY A 83 12.84 18.79 -2.59
C GLY A 83 13.06 17.53 -1.74
N PHE A 84 11.99 16.96 -1.21
CA PHE A 84 11.92 15.64 -0.58
C PHE A 84 10.61 14.96 -0.94
N ARG A 85 10.58 13.63 -0.80
CA ARG A 85 9.40 12.80 -1.04
C ARG A 85 8.49 12.79 0.19
N VAL A 86 7.22 13.10 -0.02
CA VAL A 86 6.14 12.96 0.95
C VAL A 86 5.34 11.71 0.61
N ILE A 87 5.06 10.87 1.61
CA ILE A 87 4.20 9.70 1.51
C ILE A 87 3.08 9.84 2.53
N LEU A 88 1.83 9.77 2.06
CA LEU A 88 0.63 9.79 2.89
C LEU A 88 -0.10 8.45 2.79
N ASP A 89 -0.40 7.82 3.93
CA ASP A 89 -1.16 6.58 4.00
C ASP A 89 -2.04 6.49 5.26
N HIS A 90 -3.26 5.97 5.12
CA HIS A 90 -4.23 5.72 6.21
C HIS A 90 -4.03 4.37 6.94
N ALA A 91 -2.84 3.76 6.86
CA ALA A 91 -2.50 2.57 7.60
C ALA A 91 -2.65 2.80 9.11
N HIS A 92 -3.68 2.17 9.71
CA HIS A 92 -4.00 2.29 11.13
C HIS A 92 -3.97 0.93 11.85
N ASN A 93 -3.64 -0.14 11.14
CA ASN A 93 -3.49 -1.48 11.71
C ASN A 93 -2.02 -1.94 11.63
N PRO A 94 -1.57 -2.85 12.51
CA PRO A 94 -0.18 -3.28 12.56
C PRO A 94 0.34 -3.85 11.23
N ALA A 95 -0.47 -4.62 10.51
CA ALA A 95 -0.08 -5.22 9.24
C ALA A 95 0.14 -4.15 8.15
N GLY A 96 -0.72 -3.14 8.08
CA GLY A 96 -0.61 -2.02 7.16
C GLY A 96 0.61 -1.15 7.46
N LEU A 97 0.86 -0.84 8.73
CA LEU A 97 2.04 -0.08 9.15
C LEU A 97 3.33 -0.83 8.81
N ALA A 98 3.39 -2.14 9.09
CA ALA A 98 4.55 -2.96 8.73
C ALA A 98 4.75 -3.05 7.21
N ALA A 99 3.66 -3.11 6.43
CA ALA A 99 3.73 -3.12 4.98
C ALA A 99 4.23 -1.76 4.42
N LEU A 100 3.78 -0.65 5.01
CA LEU A 100 4.27 0.69 4.67
C LEU A 100 5.75 0.86 5.03
N GLY A 101 6.18 0.37 6.19
CA GLY A 101 7.59 0.37 6.60
C GLY A 101 8.50 -0.35 5.59
N LYS A 102 8.04 -1.47 5.01
CA LYS A 102 8.78 -2.15 3.93
C LYS A 102 8.94 -1.29 2.68
N VAL A 103 7.92 -0.50 2.32
CA VAL A 103 8.01 0.45 1.20
C VAL A 103 9.04 1.53 1.51
N VAL A 104 8.99 2.13 2.70
CA VAL A 104 9.96 3.16 3.11
C VAL A 104 11.38 2.62 3.11
N THR A 105 11.62 1.41 3.66
CA THR A 105 12.93 0.75 3.62
C THR A 105 13.41 0.47 2.20
N GLY A 106 12.49 0.12 1.28
CA GLY A 106 12.82 -0.06 -0.14
C GLY A 106 13.22 1.24 -0.84
N LEU A 107 12.81 2.40 -0.31
CA LEU A 107 13.17 3.72 -0.81
C LEU A 107 14.53 4.22 -0.27
N THR A 108 15.04 3.65 0.83
CA THR A 108 16.29 4.07 1.49
C THR A 108 17.50 4.23 0.54
N PRO A 109 17.73 3.38 -0.48
CA PRO A 109 18.85 3.57 -1.41
C PRO A 109 18.81 4.89 -2.19
N ARG A 110 17.62 5.47 -2.40
CA ARG A 110 17.42 6.76 -3.08
C ARG A 110 17.09 7.90 -2.11
N HIS A 111 16.54 7.56 -0.95
CA HIS A 111 16.12 8.48 0.10
C HIS A 111 16.72 8.02 1.44
N PRO A 112 18.00 8.30 1.71
CA PRO A 112 18.72 7.71 2.83
C PRO A 112 18.20 8.16 4.20
N ARG A 113 17.46 9.28 4.24
CA ARG A 113 16.84 9.82 5.45
C ARG A 113 15.33 9.79 5.31
N SER A 114 14.65 9.43 6.39
CA SER A 114 13.19 9.39 6.45
C SER A 114 12.69 9.89 7.80
N ILE A 115 11.58 10.62 7.79
CA ILE A 115 10.86 11.08 8.98
C ILE A 115 9.49 10.44 8.94
N GLY A 116 9.12 9.75 10.02
CA GLY A 116 7.81 9.10 10.15
C GLY A 116 6.91 9.91 11.07
N MET A 117 5.67 10.16 10.65
CA MET A 117 4.60 10.63 11.53
C MET A 117 3.47 9.61 11.52
N ILE A 118 3.16 9.05 12.68
CA ILE A 118 2.08 8.08 12.84
C ILE A 118 1.11 8.66 13.86
N ASN A 119 -0.14 8.81 13.44
CA ASN A 119 -1.24 9.18 14.31
C ASN A 119 -2.01 7.91 14.71
N ILE A 120 -2.20 7.72 16.02
CA ILE A 120 -2.97 6.61 16.57
C ILE A 120 -4.16 7.23 17.31
N PRO A 121 -5.40 6.98 16.87
CA PRO A 121 -6.58 7.46 17.58
C PRO A 121 -6.62 6.87 19.00
N GLY A 122 -6.78 7.73 20.02
CA GLY A 122 -6.68 7.37 21.45
C GLY A 122 -7.73 6.37 21.97
N ASP A 123 -8.83 6.15 21.25
CA ASP A 123 -9.96 5.29 21.67
C ASP A 123 -9.79 3.79 21.33
N ARG A 124 -8.59 3.21 21.51
CA ARG A 124 -8.41 1.76 21.22
C ARG A 124 -7.55 1.05 22.26
N ARG A 125 -8.14 -0.01 22.84
CA ARG A 125 -7.55 -1.03 23.74
C ARG A 125 -6.02 -1.17 23.65
N ASP A 126 -5.37 -1.06 24.80
CA ASP A 126 -3.92 -1.04 25.04
C ASP A 126 -3.11 -2.08 24.23
N GLY A 127 -3.62 -3.30 24.06
CA GLY A 127 -2.94 -4.37 23.32
C GLY A 127 -2.74 -4.07 21.82
N ASN A 128 -3.58 -3.24 21.20
CA ASN A 128 -3.42 -2.82 19.81
C ASN A 128 -2.42 -1.66 19.68
N MET A 129 -2.24 -0.86 20.74
CA MET A 129 -1.22 0.20 20.76
C MET A 129 0.18 -0.39 20.74
N LEU A 130 0.50 -1.37 21.59
CA LEU A 130 1.81 -2.02 21.63
C LEU A 130 2.20 -2.69 20.29
N ALA A 131 1.23 -3.33 19.63
CA ALA A 131 1.45 -3.94 18.31
C ALA A 131 1.69 -2.89 17.20
N ARG A 132 1.00 -1.73 17.29
CA ARG A 132 1.24 -0.58 16.41
C ARG A 132 2.59 0.07 16.69
N ASP A 133 2.98 0.17 17.95
CA ASP A 133 4.26 0.72 18.38
C ASP A 133 5.43 -0.13 17.87
N ALA A 134 5.32 -1.45 17.96
CA ALA A 134 6.29 -2.38 17.40
C ALA A 134 6.36 -2.29 15.86
N ALA A 135 5.21 -2.12 15.18
CA ALA A 135 5.18 -1.94 13.72
C ALA A 135 5.79 -0.58 13.29
N GLY A 136 5.55 0.48 14.06
CA GLY A 136 6.15 1.79 13.86
C GLY A 136 7.67 1.83 14.10
N ALA A 137 8.21 0.91 14.90
CA ALA A 137 9.65 0.71 15.04
C ALA A 137 10.32 0.12 13.79
N GLY A 138 9.54 -0.36 12.81
CA GLY A 138 10.02 -0.81 11.50
C GLY A 138 10.42 0.32 10.54
N PHE A 139 10.24 1.59 10.94
CA PHE A 139 10.71 2.75 10.18
C PHE A 139 12.15 3.12 10.58
N PRO A 140 12.99 3.59 9.63
CA PRO A 140 14.38 3.98 9.93
C PRO A 140 14.43 5.04 11.06
N PRO A 141 15.33 4.89 12.05
CA PRO A 141 15.25 5.59 13.34
C PRO A 141 15.67 7.07 13.34
N GLU A 142 15.68 7.78 12.21
CA GLU A 142 16.29 9.12 12.16
C GLU A 142 15.39 10.27 12.68
N ARG A 143 14.06 10.05 12.82
CA ARG A 143 13.10 10.83 13.63
C ARG A 143 11.67 10.33 13.33
N THR A 144 11.16 9.40 14.13
CA THR A 144 9.73 9.04 14.09
C THR A 144 9.01 9.86 15.16
N HIS A 145 8.28 10.90 14.74
CA HIS A 145 7.46 11.72 15.62
C HIS A 145 6.08 11.08 15.75
N ARG A 146 5.73 10.65 16.96
CA ARG A 146 4.40 10.10 17.25
C ARG A 146 3.52 11.24 17.76
N VAL A 147 2.33 11.38 17.18
CA VAL A 147 1.32 12.34 17.65
C VAL A 147 0.11 11.51 18.04
N SER A 148 -0.19 11.46 19.33
CA SER A 148 -1.48 10.95 19.81
C SER A 148 -2.51 12.06 19.67
N ASP A 149 -3.58 11.81 18.92
CA ASP A 149 -4.79 12.61 19.07
C ASP A 149 -5.45 12.14 20.38
N GLU A 150 -5.02 12.73 21.50
CA GLU A 150 -5.86 12.79 22.69
C GLU A 150 -6.93 13.83 22.39
N ASP A 151 -8.19 13.41 22.38
CA ASP A 151 -9.31 14.34 22.33
C ASP A 151 -9.36 15.07 23.69
N PRO A 152 -9.07 16.38 23.77
CA PRO A 152 -9.07 17.10 25.04
C PRO A 152 -10.48 17.23 25.66
N ALA A 153 -11.52 16.73 24.98
CA ALA A 153 -12.92 16.80 25.40
C ALA A 153 -13.42 15.58 26.20
N ALA A 154 -12.59 14.58 26.52
CA ALA A 154 -13.02 13.40 27.29
C ALA A 154 -12.81 13.54 28.81
N GLY A 155 -12.89 14.77 29.33
CA GLY A 155 -12.97 15.07 30.76
C GLY A 155 -14.30 15.72 31.07
N GLU A 156 -14.98 15.18 32.09
CA GLU A 156 -16.30 15.58 32.65
C GLU A 156 -17.52 14.95 31.96
N ASP A 157 -17.94 13.79 32.49
CA ASP A 157 -19.18 13.65 33.27
C ASP A 157 -19.16 12.38 34.14
#